data_AF-A0AAU6V9X2-F1
#
_entry.id   AF-A0AAU6V9X2-F1
#
_cell.length_a   1.000
_cell.length_b   1.000
_cell.length_c   1.000
_cell.angle_alpha   90.00
_cell.angle_beta   90.00
_cell.angle_gamma   90.00
#
_symmetry.space_group_name_H-M   'P 1'
#
loop_
_entity.id
_entity.type
_entity.pdbx_description
1 polymer ?
#
loop_
_entity_poly.entity_id
_entity_poly.type
_entity_poly.pdbx_seq_one_letter_code
_entity_poly.pdbx_strand_id
1 'polypeptide(L)'
;MNKNLMNNKSLSHSEIIKLFEFLDSETPAALEWTMRYLLRRVTLIPAPIDNMQAIKTVLAKSLVHSNFSTSDINNFARTMNNAWRVRKHRQKKDVGTLSLNLNKIILTQLNEMCHEQKKTEVISMLISGGYSEFLEKKQALKFKLAEERRILKMANDKIKAEKFFKKKLSPAVDESETIKMLKVQNKKLKNDLATLYDLLFSANEHGNPIDDKCLLQATKIYHTATSK
;
A
#
# COMPACT_ATOMS: atom_id res chain seq x y z
N MET A 1 16.93 -47.76 -39.97
CA MET A 1 16.52 -46.64 -40.85
C MET A 1 15.64 -45.69 -40.06
N ASN A 2 16.20 -44.59 -39.57
CA ASN A 2 15.51 -43.62 -38.72
C ASN A 2 14.64 -42.67 -39.55
N LYS A 3 13.32 -42.78 -39.40
CA LYS A 3 12.35 -41.76 -39.81
C LYS A 3 12.31 -40.69 -38.73
N ASN A 4 13.21 -39.70 -38.81
CA ASN A 4 13.09 -38.43 -38.09
C ASN A 4 13.94 -37.36 -38.81
N LEU A 5 13.66 -37.17 -40.10
CA LEU A 5 13.97 -35.89 -40.74
C LEU A 5 12.85 -34.94 -40.33
N MET A 6 13.09 -34.22 -39.24
CA MET A 6 12.24 -33.10 -38.85
C MET A 6 12.17 -32.12 -40.03
N ASN A 7 10.96 -31.92 -40.54
CA ASN A 7 10.60 -30.82 -41.43
C ASN A 7 10.80 -29.51 -40.65
N ASN A 8 12.05 -29.03 -40.57
CA ASN A 8 12.36 -27.66 -40.21
C ASN A 8 12.02 -26.77 -41.42
N LYS A 9 10.73 -26.68 -41.73
CA LYS A 9 10.24 -25.72 -42.72
C LYS A 9 10.38 -24.34 -42.08
N SER A 10 11.33 -23.56 -42.57
CA SER A 10 11.45 -22.15 -42.21
C SER A 10 10.17 -21.45 -42.63
N LEU A 11 9.59 -20.66 -41.72
CA LEU A 11 8.41 -19.86 -42.06
C LEU A 11 8.80 -18.81 -43.10
N SER A 12 7.98 -18.69 -44.14
CA SER A 12 8.09 -17.59 -45.09
C SER A 12 7.75 -16.26 -44.43
N HIS A 13 8.23 -15.17 -45.01
CA HIS A 13 7.96 -13.81 -44.53
C HIS A 13 6.44 -13.52 -44.38
N SER A 14 5.63 -14.00 -45.33
CA SER A 14 4.17 -13.86 -45.30
C SER A 14 3.54 -14.63 -44.14
N GLU A 15 3.99 -15.86 -43.88
CA GLU A 15 3.48 -16.66 -42.75
C GLU A 15 3.81 -16.02 -41.41
N ILE A 16 4.97 -15.38 -41.27
CA ILE A 16 5.34 -14.65 -40.04
C ILE A 16 4.43 -13.44 -39.85
N ILE A 17 4.15 -12.65 -40.90
CA ILE A 17 3.24 -11.49 -40.82
C ILE A 17 1.84 -11.93 -40.35
N LYS A 18 1.33 -13.07 -40.87
CA LYS A 18 0.01 -13.60 -40.48
C LYS A 18 -0.10 -13.87 -38.98
N LEU A 19 0.98 -14.31 -38.33
CA LEU A 19 0.99 -14.55 -36.88
C LEU A 19 0.74 -13.27 -36.06
N PHE A 20 0.97 -12.09 -36.64
CA PHE A 20 0.77 -10.79 -36.00
C PHE A 20 -0.48 -10.05 -36.50
N GLU A 21 -1.39 -10.70 -37.23
CA GLU A 21 -2.64 -10.09 -37.71
C GLU A 21 -3.50 -9.49 -36.59
N PHE A 22 -3.37 -10.00 -35.36
CA PHE A 22 -4.05 -9.48 -34.16
C PHE A 22 -3.70 -8.01 -33.82
N LEU A 23 -2.61 -7.48 -34.38
CA LEU A 23 -2.27 -6.05 -34.35
C LEU A 23 -3.06 -5.32 -35.44
N ASP A 24 -4.35 -5.12 -35.16
CA ASP A 24 -5.38 -4.62 -36.08
C ASP A 24 -5.72 -3.13 -35.87
N SER A 25 -5.17 -2.49 -34.84
CA SER A 25 -5.51 -1.12 -34.45
C SER A 25 -4.40 -0.14 -34.82
N GLU A 26 -4.75 0.90 -35.58
CA GLU A 26 -3.85 1.98 -35.99
C GLU A 26 -3.90 3.21 -35.06
N THR A 27 -4.50 3.06 -33.87
CA THR A 27 -4.55 4.18 -32.92
C THR A 27 -3.14 4.53 -32.40
N PRO A 28 -2.83 5.81 -32.10
CA PRO A 28 -1.53 6.20 -31.56
C PRO A 28 -1.13 5.41 -30.30
N ALA A 29 -2.09 5.18 -29.40
CA ALA A 29 -1.87 4.38 -28.20
C ALA A 29 -1.57 2.89 -28.51
N ALA A 30 -2.15 2.34 -29.58
CA ALA A 30 -1.87 0.98 -30.05
C ALA A 30 -0.46 0.86 -30.60
N LEU A 31 -0.05 1.80 -31.45
CA LEU A 31 1.31 1.88 -32.00
C LEU A 31 2.35 2.01 -30.89
N GLU A 32 2.12 2.93 -29.95
CA GLU A 32 3.01 3.15 -28.81
C GLU A 32 3.15 1.89 -27.94
N TRP A 33 2.05 1.23 -27.63
CA TRP A 33 2.11 -0.01 -26.84
C TRP A 33 2.92 -1.08 -27.58
N THR A 34 2.69 -1.25 -28.88
CA THR A 34 3.39 -2.23 -29.71
C THR A 34 4.88 -1.95 -29.72
N MET A 35 5.29 -0.72 -29.99
CA MET A 35 6.71 -0.32 -29.96
C MET A 35 7.35 -0.54 -28.59
N ARG A 36 6.69 -0.12 -27.51
CA ARG A 36 7.18 -0.35 -26.13
C ARG A 36 7.31 -1.84 -25.79
N TYR A 37 6.35 -2.67 -26.22
CA TYR A 37 6.38 -4.11 -25.98
C TYR A 37 7.58 -4.76 -26.69
N LEU A 38 7.81 -4.38 -27.95
CA LEU A 38 8.88 -4.92 -28.79
C LEU A 38 10.27 -4.47 -28.27
N LEU A 39 10.42 -3.21 -27.87
CA LEU A 39 11.64 -2.71 -27.24
C LEU A 39 11.97 -3.47 -25.94
N ARG A 40 10.97 -3.72 -25.08
CA ARG A 40 11.16 -4.46 -23.83
C ARG A 40 11.58 -5.92 -24.03
N ARG A 41 11.21 -6.53 -25.14
CA ARG A 41 11.52 -7.94 -25.47
C ARG A 41 12.80 -8.08 -26.31
N VAL A 42 13.59 -7.00 -26.47
CA VAL A 42 14.88 -6.98 -27.18
C VAL A 42 14.74 -7.29 -28.69
N THR A 43 13.54 -7.13 -29.26
CA THR A 43 13.36 -7.10 -30.71
C THR A 43 13.72 -5.70 -31.21
N LEU A 44 14.87 -5.58 -31.87
CA LEU A 44 15.39 -4.32 -32.41
C LEU A 44 14.55 -3.90 -33.62
N ILE A 45 13.62 -2.98 -33.39
CA ILE A 45 12.88 -2.31 -34.46
C ILE A 45 13.47 -0.90 -34.62
N PRO A 46 13.96 -0.54 -35.80
CA PRO A 46 14.48 0.80 -36.06
C PRO A 46 13.36 1.84 -35.99
N ALA A 47 13.62 2.92 -35.23
CA ALA A 47 12.84 4.16 -35.13
C ALA A 47 11.34 4.00 -34.78
N PRO A 48 10.66 5.08 -34.32
CA PRO A 48 9.20 5.07 -34.27
C PRO A 48 8.64 4.86 -35.67
N ILE A 49 7.78 3.85 -35.83
CA ILE A 49 7.09 3.55 -37.07
C ILE A 49 5.63 3.93 -36.89
N ASP A 50 5.11 4.78 -37.77
CA ASP A 50 3.76 5.37 -37.64
C ASP A 50 2.63 4.44 -38.15
N ASN A 51 2.98 3.24 -38.63
CA ASN A 51 2.04 2.31 -39.23
C ASN A 51 2.24 0.87 -38.71
N MET A 52 1.14 0.23 -38.28
CA MET A 52 1.14 -1.13 -37.76
C MET A 52 1.55 -2.18 -38.80
N GLN A 53 1.20 -2.00 -40.07
CA GLN A 53 1.63 -2.90 -41.15
C GLN A 53 3.14 -2.81 -41.41
N ALA A 54 3.69 -1.60 -41.34
CA ALA A 54 5.13 -1.40 -41.41
C ALA A 54 5.85 -2.07 -40.22
N ILE A 55 5.29 -1.96 -39.00
CA ILE A 55 5.81 -2.69 -37.82
C ILE A 55 5.81 -4.21 -38.05
N LYS A 56 4.71 -4.80 -38.54
CA LYS A 56 4.63 -6.25 -38.83
C LYS A 56 5.68 -6.69 -39.83
N THR A 57 5.89 -5.89 -40.87
CA THR A 57 6.85 -6.17 -41.93
C THR A 57 8.29 -6.11 -41.41
N VAL A 58 8.63 -5.07 -40.64
CA VAL A 58 9.96 -4.91 -40.05
C VAL A 58 10.23 -5.99 -39.00
N LEU A 59 9.24 -6.32 -38.17
CA LEU A 59 9.33 -7.40 -37.20
C LEU A 59 9.57 -8.75 -37.89
N ALA A 60 8.82 -9.05 -38.95
CA ALA A 60 9.00 -10.28 -39.71
C ALA A 60 10.39 -10.34 -40.38
N LYS A 61 10.92 -9.22 -40.90
CA LYS A 61 12.30 -9.15 -41.42
C LYS A 61 13.33 -9.39 -40.31
N SER A 62 13.15 -8.76 -39.15
CA SER A 62 14.05 -8.90 -38.00
C SER A 62 14.10 -10.33 -37.48
N LEU A 63 12.95 -10.99 -37.32
CA LEU A 63 12.88 -12.37 -36.83
C LEU A 63 13.56 -13.36 -37.79
N VAL A 64 13.41 -13.15 -39.10
CA VAL A 64 14.13 -13.94 -40.12
C VAL A 64 15.63 -13.67 -40.07
N HIS A 65 16.04 -12.40 -40.03
CA HIS A 65 17.47 -12.02 -40.02
C HIS A 65 18.21 -12.48 -38.76
N SER A 66 17.53 -12.51 -37.63
CA SER A 66 18.09 -12.95 -36.34
C SER A 66 18.06 -14.47 -36.14
N ASN A 67 17.75 -15.26 -37.19
CA ASN A 67 17.75 -16.73 -37.17
C ASN A 67 16.89 -17.34 -36.05
N PHE A 68 15.74 -16.73 -35.73
CA PHE A 68 14.81 -17.32 -34.77
C PHE A 68 14.27 -18.65 -35.29
N SER A 69 14.14 -19.65 -34.41
CA SER A 69 13.49 -20.89 -34.78
C SER A 69 11.98 -20.67 -35.01
N THR A 70 11.36 -21.51 -35.86
CA THR A 70 9.90 -21.49 -36.06
C THR A 70 9.13 -21.62 -34.74
N SER A 71 9.65 -22.39 -33.78
CA SER A 71 9.06 -22.52 -32.43
C SER A 71 9.10 -21.20 -31.65
N ASP A 72 10.23 -20.50 -31.70
CA ASP A 72 10.41 -19.23 -30.98
C ASP A 72 9.54 -18.13 -31.54
N ILE A 73 9.41 -18.06 -32.88
CA ILE A 73 8.52 -17.11 -33.55
C ILE A 73 7.07 -17.34 -33.13
N ASN A 74 6.60 -18.59 -33.15
CA ASN A 74 5.25 -18.95 -32.73
C ASN A 74 5.00 -18.64 -31.24
N ASN A 75 5.96 -18.97 -30.37
CA ASN A 75 5.88 -18.68 -28.94
C ASN A 75 5.85 -17.18 -28.66
N PHE A 76 6.64 -16.40 -29.39
CA PHE A 76 6.68 -14.96 -29.29
C PHE A 76 5.35 -14.34 -29.72
N ALA A 77 4.83 -14.70 -30.90
CA ALA A 77 3.53 -14.23 -31.40
C ALA A 77 2.40 -14.57 -30.43
N ARG A 78 2.36 -15.80 -29.89
CA ARG A 78 1.38 -16.22 -28.89
C ARG A 78 1.46 -15.39 -27.60
N THR A 79 2.66 -15.15 -27.10
CA THR A 79 2.89 -14.37 -25.88
C THR A 79 2.46 -12.92 -26.07
N MET A 80 2.80 -12.32 -27.20
CA MET A 80 2.41 -10.96 -27.56
C MET A 80 0.89 -10.83 -27.74
N ASN A 81 0.25 -11.79 -28.41
CA ASN A 81 -1.20 -11.82 -28.57
C ASN A 81 -1.92 -11.86 -27.20
N ASN A 82 -1.46 -12.70 -26.28
CA ASN A 82 -2.02 -12.75 -24.92
C ASN A 82 -1.87 -11.39 -24.19
N ALA A 83 -0.70 -10.76 -24.28
CA ALA A 83 -0.48 -9.45 -23.69
C ALA A 83 -1.39 -8.37 -24.32
N TRP A 84 -1.57 -8.42 -25.64
CA TRP A 84 -2.46 -7.53 -26.38
C TRP A 84 -3.92 -7.69 -25.99
N ARG A 85 -4.40 -8.94 -25.86
CA ARG A 85 -5.75 -9.25 -25.38
C ARG A 85 -5.97 -8.71 -23.96
N VAL A 86 -5.00 -8.88 -23.07
CA VAL A 86 -5.07 -8.34 -21.69
C VAL A 86 -5.16 -6.81 -21.71
N ARG A 87 -4.37 -6.13 -22.56
CA ARG A 87 -4.46 -4.68 -22.75
C ARG A 87 -5.85 -4.26 -23.22
N LYS A 88 -6.36 -4.85 -24.33
CA LYS A 88 -7.69 -4.53 -24.87
C LYS A 88 -8.77 -4.77 -23.81
N HIS A 89 -8.66 -5.85 -23.05
CA HIS A 89 -9.58 -6.16 -21.95
C HIS A 89 -9.54 -5.10 -20.84
N ARG A 90 -8.35 -4.61 -20.44
CA ARG A 90 -8.19 -3.55 -19.44
C ARG A 90 -8.71 -2.20 -19.92
N GLN A 91 -8.55 -1.88 -21.21
CA GLN A 91 -9.02 -0.62 -21.79
C GLN A 91 -10.56 -0.57 -21.93
N LYS A 92 -11.21 -1.71 -22.17
CA LYS A 92 -12.66 -1.77 -22.46
C LYS A 92 -13.55 -1.75 -21.22
N LYS A 93 -13.00 -2.00 -20.02
CA LYS A 93 -13.79 -2.06 -18.79
C LYS A 93 -13.64 -0.77 -17.99
N ASP A 94 -14.77 -0.17 -17.60
CA ASP A 94 -14.86 0.87 -16.57
C ASP A 94 -14.64 0.28 -15.16
N VAL A 95 -13.65 -0.62 -15.05
CA VAL A 95 -13.38 -1.41 -13.85
C VAL A 95 -11.88 -1.29 -13.55
N GLY A 96 -11.56 -0.59 -12.47
CA GLY A 96 -10.20 -0.54 -11.93
C GLY A 96 -9.77 -1.92 -11.44
N THR A 97 -8.55 -2.34 -11.77
CA THR A 97 -7.95 -3.55 -11.17
C THR A 97 -7.09 -3.13 -9.98
N LEU A 98 -7.39 -3.66 -8.81
CA LEU A 98 -6.59 -3.48 -7.60
C LEU A 98 -5.81 -4.77 -7.32
N SER A 99 -4.50 -4.67 -7.16
CA SER A 99 -3.65 -5.78 -6.72
C SER A 99 -3.32 -5.58 -5.24
N LEU A 100 -3.67 -6.57 -4.41
CA LEU A 100 -3.47 -6.53 -2.97
C LEU A 100 -2.60 -7.71 -2.55
N ASN A 101 -1.70 -7.46 -1.61
CA ASN A 101 -0.99 -8.52 -0.91
C ASN A 101 -1.73 -8.79 0.40
N LEU A 102 -2.18 -10.03 0.59
CA LEU A 102 -2.86 -10.47 1.80
C LEU A 102 -1.91 -11.37 2.61
N ASN A 103 -2.03 -11.31 3.93
CA ASN A 103 -1.40 -12.31 4.79
C ASN A 103 -1.95 -13.70 4.40
N LYS A 104 -1.07 -14.71 4.41
CA LYS A 104 -1.41 -16.10 4.06
C LYS A 104 -2.63 -16.62 4.81
N ILE A 105 -2.77 -16.31 6.10
CA ILE A 105 -3.91 -16.75 6.92
C ILE A 105 -5.23 -16.16 6.39
N ILE A 106 -5.24 -14.85 6.15
CA ILE A 106 -6.40 -14.12 5.62
C ILE A 106 -6.74 -14.61 4.21
N LEU A 107 -5.73 -14.89 3.39
CA LEU A 107 -5.94 -15.44 2.05
C LEU A 107 -6.59 -16.83 2.09
N THR A 108 -6.17 -17.70 3.01
CA THR A 108 -6.78 -19.03 3.20
C THR A 108 -8.24 -18.90 3.61
N GLN A 109 -8.54 -18.08 4.61
CA GLN A 109 -9.92 -17.81 5.04
C GLN A 109 -10.77 -17.25 3.90
N LEU A 110 -10.24 -16.29 3.15
CA LEU A 110 -10.93 -15.74 1.98
C LEU A 110 -11.19 -16.83 0.94
N ASN A 111 -10.23 -17.73 0.68
CA ASN A 111 -10.43 -18.84 -0.25
C ASN A 111 -11.56 -19.78 0.20
N GLU A 112 -11.61 -20.12 1.49
CA GLU A 112 -12.66 -20.95 2.08
C GLU A 112 -14.03 -20.28 1.96
N MET A 113 -14.12 -18.98 2.27
CA MET A 113 -15.35 -18.20 2.13
C MET A 113 -15.83 -18.06 0.69
N CYS A 114 -14.91 -18.12 -0.27
CA CYS A 114 -15.21 -17.97 -1.69
C CYS A 114 -15.53 -19.30 -2.38
N HIS A 115 -15.93 -20.34 -1.65
CA HIS A 115 -16.32 -21.61 -2.27
C HIS A 115 -17.36 -21.37 -3.38
N GLU A 116 -16.96 -21.68 -4.63
CA GLU A 116 -17.73 -21.50 -5.87
C GLU A 116 -18.06 -20.05 -6.29
N GLN A 117 -17.73 -19.04 -5.48
CA GLN A 117 -17.97 -17.63 -5.76
C GLN A 117 -16.68 -16.90 -6.16
N LYS A 118 -16.80 -15.82 -6.95
CA LYS A 118 -15.62 -14.99 -7.24
C LYS A 118 -15.22 -14.22 -6.00
N LYS A 119 -13.92 -14.24 -5.67
CA LYS A 119 -13.34 -13.43 -4.57
C LYS A 119 -13.80 -11.98 -4.57
N THR A 120 -13.91 -11.38 -5.75
CA THR A 120 -14.36 -9.99 -5.91
C THR A 120 -15.80 -9.77 -5.45
N GLU A 121 -16.68 -10.74 -5.67
CA GLU A 121 -18.10 -10.66 -5.28
C GLU A 121 -18.22 -10.78 -3.76
N VAL A 122 -17.53 -11.75 -3.16
CA VAL A 122 -17.50 -11.93 -1.70
C VAL A 122 -16.90 -10.72 -1.00
N ILE A 123 -15.76 -10.20 -1.48
CA ILE A 123 -15.16 -8.97 -0.93
C ILE A 123 -16.13 -7.79 -1.05
N SER A 124 -16.83 -7.66 -2.18
CA SER A 124 -17.80 -6.58 -2.36
C SER A 124 -18.95 -6.69 -1.35
N MET A 125 -19.48 -7.90 -1.13
CA MET A 125 -20.52 -8.14 -0.13
C MET A 125 -20.04 -7.82 1.30
N LEU A 126 -18.82 -8.22 1.66
CA LEU A 126 -18.23 -7.91 2.96
C LEU A 126 -18.02 -6.41 3.17
N ILE A 127 -17.53 -5.71 2.15
CA ILE A 127 -17.37 -4.25 2.21
C ILE A 127 -18.73 -3.59 2.34
N SER A 128 -19.68 -3.88 1.44
CA SER A 128 -21.02 -3.27 1.48
C SER A 128 -21.77 -3.56 2.78
N GLY A 129 -21.65 -4.77 3.33
CA GLY A 129 -22.29 -5.16 4.59
C GLY A 129 -21.63 -4.57 5.83
N GLY A 130 -20.30 -4.46 5.86
CA GLY A 130 -19.55 -4.01 7.04
C GLY A 130 -19.21 -2.52 7.06
N TYR A 131 -19.38 -1.80 5.95
CA TYR A 131 -18.91 -0.41 5.86
C TYR A 131 -19.73 0.55 6.72
N SER A 132 -21.04 0.37 6.83
CA SER A 132 -21.89 1.17 7.72
C SER A 132 -21.44 1.03 9.18
N GLU A 133 -21.28 -0.21 9.64
CA GLU A 133 -20.83 -0.51 11.01
C GLU A 133 -19.41 0.05 11.28
N PHE A 134 -18.51 -0.05 10.29
CA PHE A 134 -17.18 0.57 10.38
C PHE A 134 -17.26 2.10 10.53
N LEU A 135 -18.13 2.76 9.76
CA LEU A 135 -18.32 4.21 9.86
C LEU A 135 -18.89 4.60 11.22
N GLU A 136 -19.88 3.87 11.73
CA GLU A 136 -20.45 4.08 13.06
C GLU A 136 -19.41 3.94 14.16
N LYS A 137 -18.62 2.84 14.13
CA LYS A 137 -17.52 2.63 15.08
C LYS A 137 -16.49 3.75 15.02
N LYS A 138 -16.14 4.23 13.82
CA LYS A 138 -15.20 5.34 13.64
C LYS A 138 -15.76 6.67 14.18
N GLN A 139 -17.04 6.94 13.99
CA GLN A 139 -17.69 8.13 14.55
C GLN A 139 -17.78 8.05 16.07
N ALA A 140 -18.18 6.90 16.62
CA ALA A 140 -18.23 6.67 18.06
C ALA A 140 -16.84 6.88 18.71
N LEU A 141 -15.78 6.40 18.05
CA LEU A 141 -14.41 6.59 18.54
C LEU A 141 -13.98 8.06 18.49
N LYS A 142 -14.35 8.80 17.43
CA LYS A 142 -14.16 10.27 17.39
C LYS A 142 -14.91 11.00 18.51
N PHE A 143 -16.14 10.59 18.79
CA PHE A 143 -16.94 11.20 19.86
C PHE A 143 -16.31 10.97 21.23
N LYS A 144 -15.87 9.73 21.52
CA LYS A 144 -15.15 9.41 22.76
C LYS A 144 -13.89 10.27 22.93
N LEU A 145 -13.06 10.37 21.89
CA LEU A 145 -11.85 11.20 21.94
C LEU A 145 -12.17 12.70 22.12
N ALA A 146 -13.26 13.19 21.53
CA ALA A 146 -13.68 14.57 21.69
C ALA A 146 -14.16 14.85 23.13
N GLU A 147 -14.92 13.93 23.71
CA GLU A 147 -15.40 14.04 25.09
C GLU A 147 -14.26 13.96 26.10
N GLU A 148 -13.30 13.05 25.91
CA GLU A 148 -12.08 13.00 26.74
C GLU A 148 -11.30 14.31 26.69
N ARG A 149 -11.13 14.91 25.51
CA ARG A 149 -10.51 16.24 25.36
C ARG A 149 -11.28 17.33 26.08
N ARG A 150 -12.62 17.30 26.04
CA ARG A 150 -13.47 18.26 26.73
C ARG A 150 -13.32 18.14 28.25
N ILE A 151 -13.36 16.92 28.78
CA ILE A 151 -13.15 16.64 30.21
C ILE A 151 -11.77 17.15 30.67
N LEU A 152 -10.73 16.87 29.88
CA LEU A 152 -9.36 17.36 30.15
C LEU A 152 -9.30 18.89 30.16
N LYS A 153 -9.98 19.57 29.23
CA LYS A 153 -10.02 21.03 29.19
C LYS A 153 -10.72 21.61 30.44
N MET A 154 -11.87 21.05 30.83
CA MET A 154 -12.59 21.49 32.03
C MET A 154 -11.76 21.28 33.31
N ALA A 155 -11.03 20.16 33.41
CA ALA A 155 -10.13 19.91 34.53
C ALA A 155 -8.97 20.93 34.58
N ASN A 156 -8.36 21.24 33.43
CA ASN A 156 -7.30 22.24 33.34
C ASN A 156 -7.79 23.65 33.66
N ASP A 157 -8.98 24.03 33.21
CA ASP A 157 -9.57 25.34 33.47
C ASP A 157 -9.91 25.49 34.97
N LYS A 158 -10.39 24.42 35.62
CA LYS A 158 -10.60 24.40 37.07
C LYS A 158 -9.29 24.59 37.85
N ILE A 159 -8.23 23.88 37.46
CA ILE A 159 -6.91 24.02 38.09
C ILE A 159 -6.35 25.44 37.90
N LYS A 160 -6.52 26.05 36.73
CA LYS A 160 -6.09 27.43 36.47
C LYS A 160 -6.86 28.42 37.35
N ALA A 161 -8.17 28.26 37.48
CA ALA A 161 -9.00 29.10 38.35
C ALA A 161 -8.54 28.98 39.82
N GLU A 162 -8.35 27.77 40.33
CA GLU A 162 -7.86 27.54 41.71
C GLU A 162 -6.47 28.15 41.94
N LYS A 163 -5.55 28.05 40.98
CA LYS A 163 -4.22 28.69 41.05
C LYS A 163 -4.31 30.21 41.06
N PHE A 164 -5.25 30.80 40.32
CA PHE A 164 -5.48 32.25 40.32
C PHE A 164 -6.02 32.75 41.67
N PHE A 165 -6.97 32.03 42.27
CA PHE A 165 -7.52 32.38 43.59
C PHE A 165 -6.50 32.21 44.72
N LYS A 166 -5.68 31.14 44.71
CA LYS A 166 -4.62 30.94 45.72
C LYS A 166 -3.51 32.00 45.66
N LYS A 167 -3.18 32.51 44.46
CA LYS A 167 -2.17 33.58 44.30
C LYS A 167 -2.59 34.93 44.88
N LYS A 168 -3.91 35.21 44.99
CA LYS A 168 -4.41 36.46 45.57
C LYS A 168 -4.50 36.45 47.11
N LEU A 169 -4.34 35.30 47.75
CA LEU A 169 -4.62 35.11 49.18
C LEU A 169 -3.40 34.76 50.05
N SER A 170 -2.18 34.68 49.50
CA SER A 170 -0.98 34.35 50.29
C SER A 170 -0.09 35.58 50.50
N PRO A 171 0.25 35.97 51.75
CA PRO A 171 1.38 36.86 52.00
C PRO A 171 2.68 36.13 51.63
N ALA A 172 3.68 36.89 51.17
CA ALA A 172 5.00 36.37 50.87
C ALA A 172 5.68 35.90 52.16
N VAL A 173 5.77 34.59 52.36
CA VAL A 173 6.59 33.97 53.42
C VAL A 173 7.87 33.48 52.76
N ASP A 174 9.01 33.93 53.29
CA ASP A 174 10.33 33.55 52.79
C ASP A 174 10.54 32.04 52.89
N GLU A 175 10.83 31.41 51.75
CA GLU A 175 10.94 29.95 51.66
C GLU A 175 12.28 29.46 52.24
N SER A 176 12.19 28.66 53.31
CA SER A 176 13.29 27.89 53.91
C SER A 176 14.12 27.11 52.86
N GLU A 177 15.44 27.04 53.03
CA GLU A 177 16.37 26.32 52.15
C GLU A 177 16.01 24.85 51.94
N THR A 178 15.40 24.20 52.94
CA THR A 178 14.89 22.82 52.84
C THR A 178 13.79 22.70 51.79
N ILE A 179 12.91 23.72 51.67
CA ILE A 179 11.85 23.77 50.65
C ILE A 179 12.44 23.98 49.26
N LYS A 180 13.52 24.76 49.15
CA LYS A 180 14.23 24.97 47.88
C LYS A 180 14.89 23.68 47.39
N MET A 181 15.58 22.94 48.27
CA MET A 181 16.16 21.63 47.92
C MET A 181 15.08 20.61 47.51
N LEU A 182 13.96 20.53 48.23
CA LEU A 182 12.86 19.63 47.90
C LEU A 182 12.21 19.96 46.54
N LYS A 183 12.14 21.25 46.16
CA LYS A 183 11.67 21.67 44.83
C LYS A 183 12.61 21.24 43.72
N VAL A 184 13.92 21.34 43.92
CA VAL A 184 14.93 20.90 42.93
C VAL A 184 14.87 19.39 42.74
N GLN A 185 14.79 18.62 43.83
CA GLN A 185 14.64 17.15 43.77
C GLN A 185 13.33 16.74 43.08
N ASN A 186 12.20 17.41 43.39
CA ASN A 186 10.94 17.14 42.71
C ASN A 186 11.00 17.45 41.21
N LYS A 187 11.69 18.52 40.81
CA LYS A 187 11.87 18.86 39.39
C LYS A 187 12.69 17.79 38.67
N LYS A 188 13.75 17.28 39.30
CA LYS A 188 14.56 16.18 38.77
C LYS A 188 13.71 14.90 38.60
N LEU A 189 12.98 14.51 39.64
CA LEU A 189 12.07 13.36 39.61
C LEU A 189 11.00 13.47 38.51
N LYS A 190 10.41 14.65 38.30
CA LYS A 190 9.45 14.89 37.20
C LYS A 190 10.10 14.70 35.82
N ASN A 191 11.35 15.14 35.64
CA ASN A 191 12.09 14.96 34.39
C ASN A 191 12.49 13.50 34.14
N ASP A 192 12.94 12.80 35.18
CA ASP A 192 13.30 11.39 35.10
C ASP A 192 12.07 10.53 34.74
N LEU A 193 10.91 10.87 35.30
CA LEU A 193 9.63 10.23 34.98
C LEU A 193 9.15 10.51 33.54
N ALA A 194 9.39 11.72 33.02
CA ALA A 194 9.10 12.05 31.61
C ALA A 194 9.97 11.24 30.66
N THR A 195 11.27 11.17 30.95
CA THR A 195 12.22 10.38 30.16
C THR A 195 11.84 8.90 30.13
N LEU A 196 11.40 8.35 31.26
CA LEU A 196 10.93 6.97 31.34
C LEU A 196 9.67 6.73 30.47
N TYR A 197 8.73 7.68 30.48
CA TYR A 197 7.53 7.61 29.66
C TYR A 197 7.86 7.63 28.17
N ASP A 198 8.73 8.54 27.74
CA ASP A 198 9.16 8.65 26.33
C ASP A 198 9.88 7.39 25.85
N LEU A 199 10.70 6.77 26.71
CA LEU A 199 11.38 5.51 26.41
C LEU A 199 10.39 4.34 26.26
N LEU A 200 9.39 4.23 27.15
CA LEU A 200 8.36 3.20 27.08
C LEU A 200 7.48 3.37 25.84
N PHE A 201 7.08 4.60 25.53
CA PHE A 201 6.28 4.91 24.35
C PHE A 201 7.06 4.61 23.07
N SER A 202 8.32 5.06 22.99
CA SER A 202 9.20 4.79 21.84
C SER A 202 9.43 3.29 21.65
N ALA A 203 9.70 2.54 22.73
CA ALA A 203 9.91 1.10 22.63
C ALA A 203 8.67 0.35 22.12
N ASN A 204 7.46 0.79 22.49
CA ASN A 204 6.20 0.25 21.98
C ASN A 204 5.99 0.58 20.49
N GLU A 205 6.27 1.81 20.05
CA GLU A 205 6.19 2.19 18.63
C GLU A 205 7.17 1.41 17.74
N HIS A 206 8.33 1.02 18.27
CA HIS A 206 9.33 0.21 17.57
C HIS A 206 9.05 -1.30 17.63
N GLY A 207 7.89 -1.72 18.15
CA GLY A 207 7.45 -3.12 18.13
C GLY A 207 8.08 -4.01 19.21
N ASN A 208 8.71 -3.43 20.24
CA ASN A 208 9.12 -4.22 21.40
C ASN A 208 7.89 -4.59 22.23
N PRO A 209 7.78 -5.85 22.70
CA PRO A 209 6.61 -6.32 23.44
C PRO A 209 6.56 -5.64 24.82
N ILE A 210 5.79 -4.57 24.92
CA ILE A 210 5.42 -3.94 26.18
C ILE A 210 3.96 -4.30 26.44
N ASP A 211 3.66 -4.91 27.59
CA ASP A 211 2.29 -5.19 28.00
C ASP A 211 1.48 -3.88 28.04
N ASP A 212 0.38 -3.82 27.30
CA ASP A 212 -0.54 -2.68 27.24
C ASP A 212 -1.00 -2.23 28.64
N LYS A 213 -1.12 -3.18 29.58
CA LYS A 213 -1.49 -2.88 30.97
C LYS A 213 -0.38 -2.13 31.70
N CYS A 214 0.88 -2.48 31.44
CA CYS A 214 2.05 -1.78 31.96
C CYS A 214 2.17 -0.37 31.36
N LEU A 215 1.92 -0.22 30.05
CA LEU A 215 1.92 1.08 29.38
C LEU A 215 0.84 2.00 29.95
N LEU A 216 -0.38 1.48 30.15
CA LEU A 216 -1.49 2.23 30.76
C LEU A 216 -1.18 2.66 32.21
N GLN A 217 -0.54 1.80 33.01
CA GLN A 217 -0.15 2.15 34.37
C GLN A 217 0.97 3.20 34.39
N ALA A 218 1.99 3.06 33.55
CA ALA A 218 3.06 4.04 33.41
C ALA A 218 2.51 5.42 32.99
N THR A 219 1.56 5.44 32.05
CA THR A 219 0.86 6.66 31.60
C THR A 219 0.09 7.32 32.74
N LYS A 220 -0.64 6.54 33.55
CA LYS A 220 -1.38 7.04 34.72
C LYS A 220 -0.44 7.64 35.76
N ILE A 221 0.67 6.97 36.08
CA ILE A 221 1.67 7.45 37.04
C ILE A 221 2.30 8.74 36.53
N TYR A 222 2.69 8.80 35.25
CA TYR A 222 3.24 9.99 34.61
C TYR A 222 2.33 11.20 34.75
N HIS A 223 1.06 11.07 34.34
CA HIS A 223 0.11 12.17 34.43
C HIS A 223 -0.20 12.54 35.88
N THR A 224 -0.30 11.58 36.80
CA THR A 224 -0.56 11.86 38.21
C THR A 224 0.58 12.65 38.86
N ALA A 225 1.84 12.32 38.53
CA ALA A 225 3.01 12.98 39.08
C ALA A 225 3.30 14.36 38.43
N THR A 226 2.94 14.55 37.16
CA THR A 226 3.22 15.80 36.44
C THR A 226 2.08 16.83 36.49
N SER A 227 0.84 16.43 36.80
CA SER A 227 -0.36 17.31 36.77
C SER A 227 -0.61 18.19 38.01
N LYS A 228 0.31 18.29 38.97
CA LYS A 228 0.27 19.26 40.08
C LYS A 228 1.21 20.45 39.80
#